data_AF-A0A968DL57-F1
#
_entry.id   AF-A0A968DL57-F1
#
_cell.length_a   1.000
_cell.length_b   1.000
_cell.length_c   1.000
_cell.angle_alpha   90.00
_cell.angle_beta   90.00
_cell.angle_gamma   90.00
#
_symmetry.space_group_name_H-M   'P 1'
#
loop_
_entity.id
_entity.type
_entity.pdbx_description
1 polymer ?
#
loop_
_entity_poly.entity_id
_entity_poly.type
_entity_poly.pdbx_seq_one_letter_code
_entity_poly.pdbx_strand_id
1 'polypeptide(L)'
;YFEANNLDPVTSLDDLLEESYSDMLVVQNPATSSPGLAFLLLTINNYGEDGYLDYWRGLNENGMLVVNDWETTYYTEFTTYGGTRPIIVSYGSSPPFEVLFAEEPIDEPTTAAVFGKNTCFRQIEFVG
;
A
#
# COMPACT_ATOMS: atom_id res chain seq x y z
N TYR A 1 9.02 -9.35 -6.83
CA TYR A 1 8.22 -10.32 -6.05
C TYR A 1 7.15 -10.99 -6.91
N PHE A 2 6.23 -10.22 -7.51
CA PHE A 2 5.08 -10.74 -8.27
C PHE A 2 5.48 -11.67 -9.43
N GLU A 3 6.37 -11.22 -10.31
CA GLU A 3 6.88 -12.04 -11.42
C GLU A 3 7.53 -13.34 -10.93
N ALA A 4 8.37 -13.26 -9.89
CA ALA A 4 9.06 -14.42 -9.32
C ALA A 4 8.11 -15.45 -8.68
N ASN A 5 6.91 -15.04 -8.28
CA ASN A 5 5.89 -15.91 -7.70
C ASN A 5 4.74 -16.22 -8.68
N ASN A 6 4.84 -15.80 -9.95
CA ASN A 6 3.81 -15.97 -10.97
C ASN A 6 2.43 -15.43 -10.51
N LEU A 7 2.45 -14.23 -9.93
CA LEU A 7 1.27 -13.49 -9.50
C LEU A 7 1.08 -12.25 -10.37
N ASP A 8 -0.16 -11.93 -10.70
CA ASP A 8 -0.51 -10.67 -11.34
C ASP A 8 -0.46 -9.52 -10.31
N PRO A 9 0.04 -8.32 -10.67
CA PRO A 9 -0.05 -7.17 -9.78
C PRO A 9 -1.51 -6.79 -9.51
N VAL A 10 -1.79 -6.37 -8.27
CA VAL A 10 -3.10 -5.81 -7.92
C VAL A 10 -3.39 -4.55 -8.74
N THR A 11 -4.63 -4.41 -9.16
CA THR A 11 -5.14 -3.33 -10.01
C THR A 11 -6.28 -2.55 -9.36
N SER A 12 -6.91 -3.12 -8.35
CA SER A 12 -8.05 -2.54 -7.62
C SER A 12 -7.93 -2.75 -6.11
N LEU A 13 -8.77 -2.06 -5.35
CA LEU A 13 -8.90 -2.29 -3.90
C LEU A 13 -9.53 -3.65 -3.59
N ASP A 14 -10.40 -4.15 -4.48
CA ASP A 14 -11.10 -5.43 -4.28
C ASP A 14 -10.14 -6.62 -4.43
N ASP A 15 -9.12 -6.48 -5.28
CA ASP A 15 -8.08 -7.50 -5.46
C ASP A 15 -7.41 -7.82 -4.11
N LEU A 16 -7.28 -6.84 -3.21
CA LEU A 16 -6.67 -7.03 -1.88
C LEU A 16 -7.46 -7.98 -0.96
N LEU A 17 -8.70 -8.33 -1.32
CA LEU A 17 -9.52 -9.32 -0.62
C LEU A 17 -9.37 -10.74 -1.18
N GLU A 18 -8.70 -10.92 -2.31
CA GLU A 18 -8.53 -12.25 -2.89
C GLU A 18 -7.48 -13.06 -2.11
N GLU A 19 -7.75 -14.35 -1.95
CA GLU A 19 -6.87 -15.31 -1.25
C GLU A 19 -5.48 -15.40 -1.88
N SER A 20 -5.36 -15.14 -3.19
CA SER A 20 -4.09 -15.04 -3.92
C SER A 20 -3.14 -13.97 -3.36
N TYR A 21 -3.67 -12.97 -2.67
CA TYR A 21 -2.92 -11.90 -2.01
C TYR A 21 -3.00 -11.95 -0.49
N SER A 22 -3.42 -13.09 0.07
CA SER A 22 -3.43 -13.32 1.51
C SER A 22 -2.05 -13.12 2.12
N ASP A 23 -2.01 -12.51 3.30
CA ASP A 23 -0.80 -12.14 4.01
C ASP A 23 0.17 -11.23 3.21
N MET A 24 -0.30 -10.52 2.18
CA MET A 24 0.60 -9.66 1.38
C MET A 24 0.56 -8.16 1.71
N LEU A 25 -0.54 -7.68 2.29
CA LEU A 25 -0.77 -6.26 2.54
C LEU A 25 -0.24 -5.82 3.91
N VAL A 26 0.48 -4.71 3.94
CA VAL A 26 0.73 -3.92 5.15
C VAL A 26 0.24 -2.48 4.97
N VAL A 27 -0.44 -1.97 6.00
CA VAL A 27 -0.96 -0.59 6.05
C VAL A 27 -0.50 0.10 7.32
N GLN A 28 -0.49 1.43 7.30
CA GLN A 28 -0.27 2.20 8.53
C GLN A 28 -1.57 2.38 9.31
N ASN A 29 -1.44 2.47 10.63
CA ASN A 29 -2.51 2.80 11.55
C ASN A 29 -3.03 4.22 11.25
N PRO A 30 -4.33 4.39 10.91
CA PRO A 30 -4.89 5.69 10.56
C PRO A 30 -4.91 6.69 11.72
N ALA A 31 -4.76 6.23 12.97
CA ALA A 31 -4.71 7.12 14.14
C ALA A 31 -3.32 7.77 14.34
N THR A 32 -2.26 7.24 13.73
CA THR A 32 -0.88 7.69 13.98
C THR A 32 -0.11 8.05 12.71
N SER A 33 -0.63 7.73 11.52
CA SER A 33 0.06 7.92 10.25
C SER A 33 -0.84 8.62 9.22
N SER A 34 -0.33 9.68 8.58
CA SER A 34 -1.07 10.41 7.54
C SER A 34 -1.37 9.55 6.29
N PRO A 35 -0.45 8.72 5.76
CA PRO A 35 -0.79 7.72 4.74
C PRO A 35 -1.88 6.74 5.17
N GLY A 36 -1.82 6.24 6.41
CA GLY A 36 -2.85 5.36 6.96
C GLY A 36 -4.23 6.02 6.99
N LEU A 37 -4.27 7.28 7.43
CA LEU A 37 -5.50 8.08 7.42
C LEU A 37 -6.03 8.31 6.00
N ALA A 38 -5.16 8.61 5.05
CA ALA A 38 -5.54 8.77 3.64
C ALA A 38 -6.11 7.47 3.05
N PHE A 39 -5.53 6.31 3.38
CA PHE A 39 -6.06 5.02 2.97
C PHE A 39 -7.43 4.74 3.59
N LEU A 40 -7.63 5.04 4.88
CA LEU A 40 -8.96 4.97 5.50
C LEU A 40 -9.98 5.82 4.74
N LEU A 41 -9.68 7.08 4.46
CA LEU A 41 -10.58 7.98 3.72
C LEU A 41 -10.85 7.48 2.30
N LEU A 42 -9.87 6.88 1.64
CA LEU A 42 -10.04 6.24 0.34
C LEU A 42 -11.05 5.09 0.41
N THR A 43 -10.98 4.24 1.43
CA THR A 43 -11.92 3.13 1.60
C THR A 43 -13.33 3.62 1.90
N ILE A 44 -13.48 4.68 2.71
CA ILE A 44 -14.79 5.33 2.94
C ILE A 44 -15.35 5.90 1.64
N ASN A 45 -14.52 6.55 0.81
CA ASN A 45 -14.96 7.08 -0.47
C ASN A 45 -15.41 5.98 -1.45
N ASN A 46 -14.78 4.80 -1.41
CA ASN A 46 -15.11 3.69 -2.32
C ASN A 46 -16.31 2.87 -1.87
N TYR A 47 -16.37 2.55 -0.58
CA TYR A 47 -17.34 1.59 -0.03
C TYR A 47 -18.46 2.25 0.78
N GLY A 48 -18.38 3.58 0.99
CA GLY A 48 -19.34 4.34 1.79
C GLY A 48 -19.13 4.19 3.31
N GLU A 49 -19.80 5.05 4.07
CA GLU A 49 -19.76 5.06 5.55
C GLU A 49 -20.27 3.74 6.15
N ASP A 50 -21.20 3.06 5.47
CA ASP A 50 -21.75 1.78 5.93
C ASP A 50 -20.88 0.57 5.53
N GLY A 51 -20.15 0.65 4.40
CA GLY A 51 -19.48 -0.50 3.78
C GLY A 51 -17.97 -0.59 4.06
N TYR A 52 -17.31 0.51 4.40
CA TYR A 52 -15.85 0.48 4.58
C TYR A 52 -15.40 -0.47 5.70
N LEU A 53 -16.18 -0.62 6.78
CA LEU A 53 -15.84 -1.54 7.86
C LEU A 53 -15.96 -3.02 7.48
N ASP A 54 -16.83 -3.38 6.53
CA ASP A 54 -16.86 -4.73 5.96
C ASP A 54 -15.58 -4.98 5.14
N TYR A 55 -15.17 -4.00 4.33
CA TYR A 55 -13.92 -4.07 3.57
C TYR A 55 -12.69 -4.25 4.47
N TRP A 56 -12.57 -3.44 5.54
CA TRP A 56 -11.47 -3.57 6.51
C TRP A 56 -11.48 -4.90 7.26
N ARG A 57 -12.66 -5.46 7.56
CA ARG A 57 -12.78 -6.81 8.13
C ARG A 57 -12.26 -7.86 7.15
N GLY A 58 -12.63 -7.77 5.88
CA GLY A 58 -12.11 -8.64 4.83
C GLY A 58 -10.58 -8.55 4.69
N LEU A 59 -10.00 -7.35 4.73
CA LEU A 59 -8.54 -7.18 4.72
C LEU A 59 -7.88 -7.85 5.93
N ASN A 60 -8.45 -7.69 7.13
CA ASN A 60 -7.93 -8.32 8.34
C ASN A 60 -8.04 -9.85 8.29
N GLU A 61 -9.16 -10.38 7.77
CA GLU A 61 -9.34 -11.82 7.53
C GLU A 61 -8.35 -12.35 6.48
N ASN A 62 -8.00 -11.54 5.48
CA ASN A 62 -6.98 -11.83 4.46
C ASN A 62 -5.54 -11.56 4.95
N GLY A 63 -5.34 -11.39 6.27
CA GLY A 63 -4.01 -11.32 6.86
C GLY A 63 -3.32 -9.96 6.77
N MET A 64 -4.04 -8.86 6.56
CA MET A 64 -3.47 -7.50 6.57
C MET A 64 -2.68 -7.22 7.86
N LEU A 65 -1.46 -6.73 7.71
CA LEU A 65 -0.66 -6.22 8.82
C LEU A 65 -0.87 -4.72 9.01
N VAL A 66 -1.03 -4.29 10.27
CA VAL A 66 -1.11 -2.86 10.64
C VAL A 66 0.10 -2.47 11.46
N VAL A 67 0.83 -1.44 11.03
CA VAL A 67 1.99 -0.85 11.74
C VAL A 67 1.73 0.63 12.05
N ASN A 68 2.49 1.24 12.96
CA ASN A 68 2.16 2.59 13.44
C ASN A 68 2.67 3.74 12.56
N ASP A 69 3.60 3.47 11.64
CA ASP A 69 4.28 4.50 10.86
C ASP A 69 4.68 4.00 9.46
N TRP A 70 4.95 4.96 8.58
CA TRP A 70 5.29 4.70 7.18
C TRP A 70 6.68 4.07 7.03
N GLU A 71 7.65 4.44 7.89
CA GLU A 71 9.01 3.89 7.82
C GLU A 71 9.03 2.39 8.09
N THR A 72 8.26 1.91 9.07
CA THR A 72 8.11 0.49 9.37
C THR A 72 7.50 -0.24 8.19
N THR A 73 6.45 0.33 7.57
CA THR A 73 5.89 -0.24 6.34
C THR A 73 6.95 -0.37 5.25
N TYR A 74 7.69 0.71 4.96
CA TYR A 74 8.57 0.79 3.79
C TYR A 74 9.92 0.08 3.98
N TYR A 75 10.57 0.22 5.14
CA TYR A 75 11.93 -0.28 5.38
C TYR A 75 11.98 -1.59 6.18
N THR A 76 10.89 -2.01 6.82
CA THR A 76 10.88 -3.25 7.63
C THR A 76 10.00 -4.33 7.03
N GLU A 77 8.75 -4.00 6.70
CA GLU A 77 7.76 -5.00 6.26
C GLU A 77 7.79 -5.23 4.74
N PHE A 78 8.20 -4.24 3.95
CA PHE A 78 8.18 -4.32 2.49
C PHE A 78 9.27 -5.25 1.94
N THR A 79 8.90 -6.11 0.98
CA THR A 79 9.84 -7.05 0.36
C THR A 79 11.05 -6.40 -0.33
N THR A 80 10.91 -5.16 -0.81
CA THR A 80 12.02 -4.42 -1.42
C THR A 80 13.16 -4.16 -0.44
N TYR A 81 12.85 -4.04 0.87
CA TYR A 81 13.84 -3.79 1.93
C TYR A 81 14.05 -4.99 2.86
N GLY A 82 13.73 -6.21 2.39
CA GLY A 82 13.99 -7.45 3.12
C GLY A 82 12.85 -7.93 4.02
N GLY A 83 11.71 -7.24 4.01
CA GLY A 83 10.49 -7.70 4.66
C GLY A 83 9.76 -8.80 3.88
N THR A 84 8.54 -9.14 4.33
CA THR A 84 7.75 -10.25 3.79
C THR A 84 6.51 -9.82 3.01
N ARG A 85 6.08 -8.56 3.15
CA ARG A 85 4.84 -8.02 2.58
C ARG A 85 5.12 -7.32 1.26
N PRO A 86 4.65 -7.82 0.10
CA PRO A 86 4.93 -7.22 -1.21
C PRO A 86 3.96 -6.08 -1.60
N ILE A 87 2.89 -5.86 -0.83
CA ILE A 87 1.92 -4.79 -1.09
C ILE A 87 1.89 -3.86 0.10
N ILE A 88 2.08 -2.56 -0.16
CA ILE A 88 2.11 -1.54 0.88
C ILE A 88 1.22 -0.35 0.51
N VAL A 89 0.63 0.29 1.51
CA VAL A 89 0.11 1.65 1.37
C VAL A 89 1.30 2.61 1.37
N SER A 90 1.51 3.30 0.26
CA SER A 90 2.57 4.30 0.11
C SER A 90 2.14 5.40 -0.88
N TYR A 91 3.07 6.25 -1.27
CA TYR A 91 2.84 7.35 -2.18
C TYR A 91 3.00 6.91 -3.65
N GLY A 92 2.16 7.45 -4.53
CA GLY A 92 2.32 7.25 -5.98
C GLY A 92 3.66 7.79 -6.52
N SER A 93 4.35 8.62 -5.75
CA SER A 93 5.71 9.12 -6.03
C SER A 93 6.83 8.22 -5.51
N SER A 94 6.55 7.09 -4.87
CA SER A 94 7.59 6.17 -4.39
C SER A 94 8.43 5.57 -5.54
N PRO A 95 7.84 5.04 -6.64
CA PRO A 95 8.64 4.56 -7.78
C PRO A 95 9.59 5.62 -8.37
N PRO A 96 9.17 6.85 -8.71
CA PRO A 96 10.12 7.85 -9.23
C PRO A 96 11.15 8.29 -8.18
N PHE A 97 10.83 8.24 -6.88
CA PHE A 97 11.81 8.49 -5.82
C PHE A 97 12.95 7.46 -5.84
N GLU A 98 12.63 6.17 -6.04
CA GLU A 98 13.66 5.11 -6.13
C GLU A 98 14.66 5.38 -7.26
N VAL A 99 14.19 5.83 -8.42
CA VAL A 99 15.05 6.15 -9.57
C VAL A 99 15.93 7.37 -9.29
N LEU A 100 15.35 8.45 -8.75
CA LEU A 100 16.07 9.71 -8.54
C LEU A 100 17.12 9.66 -7.43
N PHE A 101 16.93 8.78 -6.44
CA PHE A 101 17.78 8.69 -5.25
C PHE A 101 18.46 7.32 -5.09
N ALA A 102 18.50 6.52 -6.16
CA ALA A 102 19.28 5.28 -6.16
C ALA A 102 20.77 5.59 -5.93
N GLU A 103 21.44 4.74 -5.13
CA GLU A 103 22.88 4.85 -4.90
C GLU A 103 23.68 4.68 -6.20
N GLU A 104 23.26 3.72 -7.03
CA GLU A 104 23.75 3.51 -8.39
C GLU A 104 22.66 3.90 -9.39
N PRO A 105 23.00 4.54 -10.52
CA PRO A 105 22.01 4.93 -11.52
C PRO A 105 21.20 3.74 -12.03
N ILE A 106 19.88 3.86 -11.96
CA ILE A 106 18.91 2.94 -12.57
C ILE A 106 17.98 3.74 -13.49
N ASP A 107 17.47 3.11 -14.54
CA ASP A 107 16.56 3.76 -15.49
C ASP A 107 15.07 3.50 -15.17
N GLU A 108 14.78 2.44 -14.41
CA GLU A 108 13.43 2.00 -14.08
C GLU A 108 13.30 1.70 -12.58
N PRO A 109 12.15 1.99 -11.95
CA PRO A 109 11.93 1.72 -10.54
C PRO A 109 11.83 0.21 -10.26
N THR A 110 12.16 -0.18 -9.03
CA THR A 110 12.02 -1.59 -8.59
C THR A 110 10.60 -1.92 -8.11
N THR A 111 9.78 -0.89 -7.94
CA THR A 111 8.39 -0.97 -7.51
C THR A 111 7.44 -0.31 -8.51
N ALA A 112 6.16 -0.64 -8.41
CA ALA A 112 5.11 -0.04 -9.21
C ALA A 112 4.02 0.54 -8.31
N ALA A 113 3.44 1.66 -8.73
CA ALA A 113 2.28 2.25 -8.07
C ALA A 113 0.98 1.82 -8.79
N VAL A 114 -0.06 1.56 -8.00
CA VAL A 114 -1.36 1.09 -8.51
C VAL A 114 -2.25 2.30 -8.83
N PHE A 115 -2.35 2.65 -10.11
CA PHE A 115 -3.14 3.81 -10.59
C PHE A 115 -4.52 3.43 -11.16
N GLY A 116 -5.16 2.42 -10.58
CA GLY A 116 -6.53 2.04 -10.90
C GLY A 116 -7.57 3.11 -10.55
N LYS A 117 -8.82 2.87 -10.94
CA LYS A 117 -9.93 3.75 -10.57
C LYS A 117 -10.08 3.75 -9.06
N ASN A 118 -10.04 4.94 -8.45
CA ASN A 118 -10.21 5.14 -7.01
C ASN A 118 -9.23 4.35 -6.11
N THR A 119 -8.00 4.09 -6.59
CA THR A 119 -6.93 3.45 -5.79
C THR A 119 -5.96 4.46 -5.17
N CYS A 120 -6.14 5.77 -5.43
CA CYS A 120 -5.30 6.84 -4.89
C CYS A 120 -6.14 7.90 -4.19
N PHE A 121 -5.64 8.38 -3.05
CA PHE A 121 -6.15 9.56 -2.36
C PHE A 121 -5.21 10.75 -2.60
N ARG A 122 -5.76 11.93 -2.90
CA ARG A 122 -4.95 13.15 -3.03
C ARG A 122 -4.72 13.75 -1.65
N GLN A 123 -3.48 13.67 -1.18
CA GLN A 123 -3.03 14.26 0.07
C GLN A 123 -2.14 15.48 -0.19
N ILE A 124 -2.29 16.52 0.63
CA ILE A 124 -1.41 17.70 0.66
C ILE A 124 -0.93 17.85 2.10
N GLU A 125 0.38 17.76 2.32
CA GLU A 125 0.98 17.85 3.64
C GLU A 125 1.55 19.25 3.88
N PHE A 126 1.25 19.82 5.05
CA PHE A 126 1.80 21.08 5.53
C PHE A 126 2.51 20.84 6.86
N VAL A 127 3.59 21.58 7.11
CA VAL A 127 4.29 21.59 8.39
C VAL A 127 3.85 22.82 9.18
N GLY A 128 3.55 22.65 10.48
CA GLY A 128 3.13 23.72 11.40
C GLY A 128 3.44 23.39 12.85
#